data_AF-A0AAU4R6I7-F1
#
_entry.id   AF-A0AAU4R6I7-F1
#
_cell.length_a   1.000
_cell.length_b   1.000
_cell.length_c   1.000
_cell.angle_alpha   90.00
_cell.angle_beta   90.00
_cell.angle_gamma   90.00
#
_symmetry.space_group_name_H-M   'P 1'
#
loop_
_entity.id
_entity.type
_entity.pdbx_description
1 polymer ?
#
loop_
_entity_poly.entity_id
_entity_poly.type
_entity_poly.pdbx_seq_one_letter_code
_entity_poly.pdbx_strand_id
1 'polypeptide(L)'
;MTTNHVAPTAQAAPTARTSPEQIERLDDVIIALLARRRAMARELPPPALARAVDPDFVESVRGITDRYREELGGAGELVARAVMVLCHPDHRSADREDAGGGRARR
;
A
#
# COMPACT_ATOMS: atom_id res chain seq x y z
N MET A 1 35.77 4.58 -29.16
CA MET A 1 35.47 5.69 -28.25
C MET A 1 34.72 5.12 -27.06
N THR A 2 35.42 5.00 -25.94
CA THR A 2 34.96 4.37 -24.69
C THR A 2 34.59 5.47 -23.72
N THR A 3 33.37 5.47 -23.19
CA THR A 3 33.06 6.26 -21.98
C THR A 3 32.47 5.31 -20.94
N ASN A 4 33.36 4.88 -20.04
CA ASN A 4 33.00 4.22 -18.79
C ASN A 4 32.30 5.25 -17.90
N HIS A 5 31.02 5.04 -17.60
CA HIS A 5 30.37 5.73 -16.49
C HIS A 5 30.54 4.88 -15.23
N VAL A 6 31.66 5.09 -14.52
CA VAL A 6 31.77 4.70 -13.11
C VAL A 6 31.02 5.77 -12.32
N ALA A 7 29.82 5.42 -11.85
CA ALA A 7 29.11 6.15 -10.82
C ALA A 7 29.46 5.52 -9.45
N PRO A 8 29.59 6.34 -8.39
CA PRO A 8 30.36 5.99 -7.21
C PRO A 8 29.75 4.84 -6.42
N THR A 9 30.63 3.98 -5.94
CA THR A 9 30.43 2.95 -4.95
C THR A 9 29.66 3.49 -3.74
N ALA A 10 28.37 3.15 -3.64
CA ALA A 10 27.72 3.05 -2.34
C ALA A 10 28.32 1.80 -1.67
N GLN A 11 29.40 2.03 -0.95
CA GLN A 11 30.04 1.07 -0.07
C GLN A 11 29.06 0.82 1.07
N ALA A 12 28.08 -0.08 0.86
CA ALA A 12 27.25 -0.60 1.92
C ALA A 12 28.19 -1.36 2.86
N ALA A 13 28.48 -0.76 4.00
CA ALA A 13 29.30 -1.35 5.04
C ALA A 13 28.78 -2.77 5.33
N PRO A 14 29.66 -3.79 5.35
CA PRO A 14 29.25 -5.14 5.63
C PRO A 14 28.81 -5.22 7.10
N THR A 15 27.60 -5.71 7.34
CA THR A 15 27.05 -6.09 8.65
C THR A 15 26.53 -4.97 9.58
N ALA A 16 25.63 -4.11 9.10
CA ALA A 16 24.56 -3.69 10.01
C ALA A 16 23.71 -4.94 10.29
N ARG A 17 23.96 -5.62 11.41
CA ARG A 17 23.11 -6.75 11.86
C ARG A 17 21.68 -6.25 11.89
N THR A 18 20.83 -6.76 10.99
CA THR A 18 19.40 -6.47 10.99
C THR A 18 18.85 -6.76 12.38
N SER A 19 18.52 -5.71 13.13
CA SER A 19 17.96 -5.84 14.47
C SER A 19 16.43 -5.83 14.41
N PRO A 20 15.72 -6.42 15.39
CA PRO A 20 14.25 -6.32 15.45
C PRO A 20 13.75 -4.88 15.36
N GLU A 21 14.45 -3.94 16.01
CA GLU A 21 14.10 -2.52 16.01
C GLU A 21 14.25 -1.87 14.61
N GLN A 22 15.11 -2.42 13.74
CA GLN A 22 15.19 -1.96 12.35
C GLN A 22 14.01 -2.45 11.51
N ILE A 23 13.49 -3.64 11.79
CA ILE A 23 12.28 -4.17 11.14
C ILE A 23 11.06 -3.37 11.59
N GLU A 24 10.93 -3.11 12.89
CA GLU A 24 9.83 -2.29 13.44
C GLU A 24 9.79 -0.89 12.81
N ARG A 25 10.94 -0.22 12.70
CA ARG A 25 11.01 1.08 12.01
C ARG A 25 10.68 0.99 10.52
N LEU A 26 10.97 -0.13 9.88
CA LEU A 26 10.57 -0.34 8.49
C LEU A 26 9.05 -0.50 8.37
N ASP A 27 8.42 -1.21 9.32
CA ASP A 27 6.97 -1.33 9.39
C ASP A 27 6.30 0.03 9.58
N ASP A 28 6.85 0.92 10.42
CA ASP A 28 6.36 2.30 10.56
C ASP A 28 6.37 3.06 9.21
N VAL A 29 7.44 2.91 8.44
CA VAL A 29 7.55 3.52 7.10
C VAL A 29 6.53 2.91 6.14
N ILE A 30 6.36 1.59 6.14
CA ILE A 30 5.36 0.90 5.32
C ILE A 30 3.96 1.39 5.67
N ILE A 31 3.62 1.47 6.96
CA ILE A 31 2.31 1.95 7.44
C ILE A 31 2.06 3.39 6.98
N ALA A 32 3.06 4.28 7.11
CA ALA A 32 2.94 5.67 6.67
C ALA A 32 2.69 5.78 5.15
N LEU A 33 3.41 4.97 4.34
CA LEU A 33 3.22 4.92 2.89
C LEU A 33 1.84 4.38 2.50
N LEU A 34 1.36 3.34 3.18
CA LEU A 34 0.03 2.78 2.96
C LEU A 34 -1.08 3.77 3.32
N ALA A 35 -0.93 4.50 4.44
CA ALA A 35 -1.85 5.56 4.83
C ALA A 35 -1.91 6.68 3.78
N ARG A 36 -0.75 7.11 3.27
CA ARG A 36 -0.68 8.11 2.19
C ARG A 36 -1.33 7.59 0.90
N ARG A 37 -1.06 6.35 0.50
CA ARG A 37 -1.68 5.71 -0.67
C ARG A 37 -3.21 5.69 -0.54
N ARG A 38 -3.73 5.36 0.64
CA ARG A 38 -5.17 5.37 0.93
C ARG A 38 -5.76 6.78 0.82
N ALA A 39 -5.07 7.80 1.36
CA ALA A 39 -5.51 9.18 1.24
C ALA A 39 -5.61 9.62 -0.22
N MET A 40 -4.57 9.36 -1.03
CA MET A 40 -4.57 9.67 -2.47
C MET A 40 -5.68 8.91 -3.22
N ALA A 41 -5.90 7.63 -2.90
CA ALA A 41 -6.95 6.84 -3.53
C ALA A 41 -8.36 7.36 -3.25
N ARG A 42 -8.58 8.04 -2.12
CA ARG A 42 -9.86 8.67 -1.74
C ARG A 42 -10.14 9.98 -2.48
N GLU A 43 -9.10 10.64 -2.97
CA GLU A 43 -9.22 11.88 -3.77
C GLU A 43 -9.62 11.57 -5.22
N LEU A 44 -9.44 10.32 -5.67
CA LEU A 44 -9.84 9.89 -7.01
C LEU A 44 -11.36 9.81 -7.12
N PRO A 45 -11.94 10.20 -8.27
CA PRO A 45 -13.37 10.06 -8.50
C PRO A 45 -13.78 8.58 -8.42
N PRO A 46 -15.02 8.30 -8.01
CA PRO A 46 -15.56 6.95 -8.12
C PRO A 46 -15.54 6.55 -9.61
N PRO A 47 -15.24 5.27 -9.90
CA PRO A 47 -15.20 4.78 -11.28
C PRO A 47 -16.58 4.90 -11.92
N ALA A 48 -16.59 5.20 -13.22
CA ALA A 48 -17.82 5.38 -14.00
C ALA A 48 -18.66 4.10 -14.14
N LEU A 49 -18.00 2.94 -14.05
CA LEU A 49 -18.60 1.62 -14.03
C LEU A 49 -18.30 0.94 -12.70
N ALA A 50 -19.13 -0.06 -12.36
CA ALA A 50 -18.76 -0.98 -11.29
C ALA A 50 -17.41 -1.62 -11.64
N ARG A 51 -16.41 -1.44 -10.76
CA ARG A 51 -14.99 -1.84 -10.98
C ARG A 51 -14.80 -3.25 -11.53
N ALA A 52 -15.66 -4.19 -11.14
CA ALA A 52 -15.57 -5.58 -11.56
C ALA A 52 -15.90 -5.82 -13.04
N VAL A 53 -16.54 -4.86 -13.71
CA VAL A 53 -16.92 -4.95 -15.14
C VAL A 53 -16.20 -3.90 -16.01
N ASP A 54 -15.30 -3.11 -15.43
CA ASP A 54 -14.48 -2.12 -16.12
C ASP A 54 -13.17 -2.78 -16.59
N PRO A 55 -12.96 -2.99 -17.91
CA PRO A 55 -11.76 -3.64 -18.43
C PRO A 55 -10.46 -2.91 -18.08
N ASP A 56 -10.49 -1.57 -18.10
CA ASP A 56 -9.32 -0.74 -17.83
C ASP A 56 -8.94 -0.83 -16.34
N PHE A 57 -9.96 -0.92 -15.48
CA PHE A 57 -9.74 -1.19 -14.05
C PHE A 57 -9.17 -2.59 -13.81
N VAL A 58 -9.69 -3.61 -14.50
CA VAL A 58 -9.20 -5.00 -14.39
C VAL A 58 -7.74 -5.10 -14.85
N GLU A 59 -7.38 -4.46 -15.97
CA GLU A 59 -6.00 -4.41 -16.46
C GLU A 59 -5.08 -3.68 -15.48
N SER A 60 -5.53 -2.55 -14.92
CA SER A 60 -4.78 -1.80 -13.90
C SER A 60 -4.54 -2.64 -12.63
N VAL A 61 -5.56 -3.36 -12.15
CA VAL A 61 -5.45 -4.26 -11.00
C VAL A 61 -4.48 -5.40 -11.28
N ARG A 62 -4.55 -5.98 -12.47
CA ARG A 62 -3.63 -7.03 -12.90
C ARG A 62 -2.19 -6.53 -12.92
N GLY A 63 -1.93 -5.39 -13.56
CA GLY A 63 -0.59 -4.80 -13.63
C GLY A 63 -0.02 -4.44 -12.24
N ILE A 64 -0.86 -3.97 -11.31
CA ILE A 64 -0.45 -3.75 -9.92
C ILE A 64 -0.09 -5.09 -9.26
N THR A 65 -0.96 -6.09 -9.38
CA THR A 65 -0.76 -7.41 -8.75
C THR A 65 0.50 -8.10 -9.26
N ASP A 66 0.76 -8.03 -10.58
CA ASP A 66 1.95 -8.57 -11.21
C ASP A 66 3.22 -7.90 -10.66
N ARG A 67 3.22 -6.56 -10.51
CA ARG A 67 4.36 -5.85 -9.91
C ARG A 67 4.64 -6.29 -8.47
N TYR A 68 3.59 -6.45 -7.65
CA TYR A 68 3.78 -6.97 -6.28
C TYR A 68 4.32 -8.40 -6.28
N ARG A 69 3.90 -9.23 -7.23
CA ARG A 69 4.38 -10.62 -7.37
C ARG A 69 5.83 -10.69 -7.83
N GLU A 70 6.25 -9.82 -8.75
CA GLU A 70 7.64 -9.71 -9.21
C GLU A 70 8.59 -9.34 -8.06
N GLU A 71 8.18 -8.39 -7.21
CA GLU A 71 9.02 -7.88 -6.13
C GLU A 71 8.98 -8.73 -4.85
N LEU A 72 7.82 -9.32 -4.51
CA LEU A 72 7.60 -10.03 -3.23
C LEU A 72 7.38 -11.54 -3.40
N GLY A 73 7.49 -12.06 -4.61
CA GLY A 73 7.26 -13.47 -4.92
C GLY A 73 5.82 -13.91 -4.66
N GLY A 74 5.63 -15.15 -4.21
CA GLY A 74 4.30 -15.75 -4.02
C GLY A 74 3.41 -15.03 -3.00
N ALA A 75 3.98 -14.29 -2.05
CA ALA A 75 3.23 -13.49 -1.09
C ALA A 75 2.76 -12.14 -1.67
N GLY A 76 3.32 -11.70 -2.80
CA GLY A 76 3.01 -10.42 -3.43
C GLY A 76 1.55 -10.28 -3.81
N GLU A 77 0.92 -11.35 -4.30
CA GLU A 77 -0.51 -11.33 -4.62
C GLU A 77 -1.38 -11.01 -3.38
N LEU A 78 -1.04 -11.60 -2.22
CA LEU A 78 -1.77 -11.34 -0.97
C LEU A 78 -1.61 -9.88 -0.54
N VAL A 79 -0.38 -9.34 -0.63
CA VAL A 79 -0.11 -7.94 -0.28
C VAL A 79 -0.85 -7.00 -1.24
N ALA A 80 -0.83 -7.25 -2.53
CA ALA A 80 -1.57 -6.45 -3.52
C ALA A 80 -3.07 -6.39 -3.19
N ARG A 81 -3.67 -7.54 -2.86
CA ARG A 81 -5.09 -7.63 -2.48
C ARG A 81 -5.39 -6.85 -1.20
N ALA A 82 -4.57 -7.00 -0.16
CA ALA A 82 -4.73 -6.24 1.08
C ALA A 82 -4.65 -4.72 0.85
N VAL A 83 -3.68 -4.29 0.04
CA VAL A 83 -3.49 -2.88 -0.33
C VAL A 83 -4.66 -2.32 -1.13
N MET A 84 -5.23 -3.11 -2.04
CA MET A 84 -6.42 -2.72 -2.80
C MET A 84 -7.66 -2.57 -1.91
N VAL A 85 -7.88 -3.51 -0.98
CA VAL A 85 -8.98 -3.45 -0.01
C VAL A 85 -8.82 -2.24 0.92
N LEU A 86 -7.61 -1.99 1.42
CA LEU A 86 -7.30 -0.84 2.28
C LEU A 86 -7.67 0.50 1.61
N CYS A 87 -7.44 0.60 0.30
CA CYS A 87 -7.68 1.81 -0.48
C CYS A 87 -9.12 1.89 -1.03
N HIS A 88 -10.00 0.95 -0.66
CA HIS A 88 -11.38 0.97 -1.12
C HIS A 88 -12.16 2.10 -0.42
N PRO A 89 -12.91 2.94 -1.18
CA PRO A 89 -13.60 4.11 -0.62
C PRO A 89 -14.69 3.72 0.40
N ASP A 90 -15.32 2.56 0.23
CA ASP A 90 -16.39 2.08 1.12
C ASP A 90 -15.87 1.45 2.42
N HIS A 91 -14.55 1.26 2.56
CA HIS A 91 -13.94 0.84 3.82
C HIS A 91 -13.82 2.06 4.77
N ARG A 92 -14.97 2.63 5.12
CA ARG A 92 -15.16 3.43 6.34
C ARG A 92 -15.14 2.46 7.53
N SER A 93 -13.96 1.95 7.87
CA SER A 93 -13.77 1.36 9.19
C SER A 93 -14.08 2.43 10.23
N ALA A 94 -15.24 2.31 10.88
CA ALA A 94 -15.41 2.22 12.33
C ALA A 94 -14.73 3.24 13.28
N ASP A 95 -14.11 4.33 12.81
CA ASP A 95 -13.41 5.28 13.68
C ASP A 95 -14.27 6.49 14.12
N ARG A 96 -15.60 6.47 13.92
CA ARG A 96 -16.50 7.57 14.33
C ARG A 96 -17.91 7.17 14.78
N GLU A 97 -18.08 5.99 15.38
CA GLU A 97 -19.30 5.65 16.12
C GLU A 97 -18.96 5.28 17.58
N ASP A 98 -18.27 6.17 18.27
CA ASP A 98 -18.23 6.20 19.74
C ASP A 98 -18.46 7.63 20.27
N ALA A 99 -19.31 8.38 19.55
CA ALA A 99 -19.82 9.67 20.01
C ALA A 99 -21.28 9.51 20.48
N GLY A 100 -21.45 9.07 21.72
CA GLY A 100 -22.48 9.61 22.61
C GLY A 100 -23.95 9.36 22.25
N GLY A 101 -24.37 8.11 22.08
CA GLY A 101 -25.78 7.72 22.06
C GLY A 101 -26.29 7.29 23.44
N GLY A 102 -26.15 8.15 24.44
CA GLY A 102 -26.61 7.89 25.80
C GLY A 102 -28.10 7.57 25.84
N ARG A 103 -28.45 6.38 26.37
CA ARG A 103 -29.80 6.00 26.76
C ARG A 103 -30.44 7.10 27.62
N ALA A 104 -31.36 7.86 27.05
CA ALA A 104 -32.39 8.54 27.83
C ALA A 104 -33.52 7.54 28.08
N ARG A 105 -33.47 6.90 29.25
CA ARG A 105 -34.66 6.32 29.89
C ARG A 105 -35.66 7.46 30.11
N ARG A 106 -36.87 7.33 29.60
CA ARG A 106 -38.12 7.74 30.24
C ARG A 106 -39.29 7.03 29.58
#